data_AF-A0A7S3KUN3-F1
#
_entry.id   AF-A0A7S3KUN3-F1
#
_cell.length_a   1.000
_cell.length_b   1.000
_cell.length_c   1.000
_cell.angle_alpha   90.00
_cell.angle_beta   90.00
_cell.angle_gamma   90.00
#
_symmetry.space_group_name_H-M   'P 1'
#
loop_
_entity.id
_entity.type
_entity.pdbx_description
1 polymer ?
#
loop_
_entity_poly.entity_id
_entity_poly.type
_entity_poly.pdbx_seq_one_letter_code
_entity_poly.pdbx_strand_id
1 'polypeptide(L)'
;KSPGSMIGTFSAVLIFTSLKELFEDVFRWISDREVNNAKTQVLDNSSGEFQEKRWKDIKLGDIIRVGKDETFPCDMLCITSRKEKINVDTMNLDGETMLKPKKIVDDKIFQYIKGDNNESESNAGDIKESHSENEINNEEKPELKKSTDIQKYANKLSQLKGRIECNSPNEDIEHWDGTVFLNDFPLRKEDDKDILGDIDSMLLRGCYLRNTTYCIGIAVHLG
;
A
#
# COMPACT_ATOMS: atom_id res chain seq x y z
N LYS A 1 -5.19 -59.69 -0.74
CA LYS A 1 -4.64 -58.66 0.20
C LYS A 1 -5.44 -58.75 1.49
N SER A 2 -4.80 -58.87 2.66
CA SER A 2 -5.55 -58.94 3.92
C SER A 2 -6.16 -57.57 4.25
N PRO A 3 -7.37 -57.51 4.83
CA PRO A 3 -8.01 -56.25 5.24
C PRO A 3 -7.10 -55.40 6.14
N GLY A 4 -6.32 -56.02 7.02
CA GLY A 4 -5.37 -55.32 7.91
C GLY A 4 -4.21 -54.62 7.18
N SER A 5 -3.73 -55.18 6.07
CA SER A 5 -2.68 -54.52 5.26
C SER A 5 -3.21 -53.26 4.59
N MET A 6 -4.48 -53.27 4.14
CA MET A 6 -5.11 -52.10 3.53
C MET A 6 -5.30 -50.99 4.57
N ILE A 7 -5.86 -51.32 5.75
CA ILE A 7 -6.04 -50.37 6.86
C ILE A 7 -4.71 -49.78 7.33
N GLY A 8 -3.65 -50.59 7.43
CA GLY A 8 -2.32 -50.14 7.83
C GLY A 8 -1.72 -49.15 6.84
N THR A 9 -1.80 -49.43 5.53
CA THR A 9 -1.32 -48.50 4.50
C THR A 9 -2.09 -47.18 4.50
N PHE A 10 -3.43 -47.22 4.60
CA PHE A 10 -4.23 -45.98 4.67
C PHE A 10 -3.92 -45.16 5.92
N SER A 11 -3.77 -45.80 7.09
CA SER A 11 -3.45 -45.10 8.34
C SER A 11 -2.08 -44.41 8.27
N ALA A 12 -1.09 -45.08 7.68
CA ALA A 12 0.24 -44.50 7.49
C ALA A 12 0.22 -43.28 6.57
N VAL A 13 -0.55 -43.33 5.47
CA VAL A 13 -0.71 -42.20 4.56
C VAL A 13 -1.38 -41.02 5.27
N LEU A 14 -2.47 -41.26 6.00
CA LEU A 14 -3.17 -40.19 6.73
C LEU A 14 -2.27 -39.53 7.79
N ILE A 15 -1.54 -40.33 8.57
CA ILE A 15 -0.60 -39.80 9.58
C ILE A 15 0.49 -38.94 8.92
N PHE A 16 1.07 -39.41 7.81
CA PHE A 16 2.09 -38.65 7.09
C PHE A 16 1.54 -37.34 6.52
N THR A 17 0.36 -37.37 5.89
CA THR A 17 -0.30 -36.18 5.37
C THR A 17 -0.60 -35.17 6.47
N SER A 18 -1.18 -35.61 7.59
CA SER A 18 -1.49 -34.71 8.72
C SER A 18 -0.24 -34.11 9.36
N LEU A 19 0.87 -34.86 9.45
CA LEU A 19 2.14 -34.30 9.93
C LEU A 19 2.67 -33.24 8.96
N LYS A 20 2.64 -33.52 7.65
CA LYS A 20 3.08 -32.57 6.62
C LYS A 20 2.26 -31.28 6.66
N GLU A 21 0.93 -31.39 6.73
CA GLU A 21 0.02 -30.22 6.85
C GLU A 21 0.33 -29.42 8.12
N LEU A 22 0.53 -30.09 9.26
CA LEU A 22 0.91 -29.41 10.51
C LEU A 22 2.23 -28.64 10.37
N PHE A 23 3.24 -29.21 9.71
CA PHE A 23 4.50 -28.51 9.47
C PHE A 23 4.29 -27.28 8.57
N GLU A 24 3.57 -27.42 7.46
CA GLU A 24 3.29 -26.31 6.53
C GLU A 24 2.49 -25.18 7.20
N ASP A 25 1.50 -25.52 8.03
CA ASP A 25 0.70 -24.54 8.76
C ASP A 25 1.52 -23.77 9.81
N VAL A 26 2.48 -24.42 10.49
CA VAL A 26 3.40 -23.73 11.41
C VAL A 26 4.24 -22.71 10.67
N PHE A 27 4.78 -23.06 9.50
CA PHE A 27 5.54 -22.12 8.68
C PHE A 27 4.68 -20.95 8.21
N ARG A 28 3.43 -21.21 7.80
CA ARG A 28 2.47 -20.16 7.42
C ARG A 28 2.19 -19.21 8.56
N TRP A 29 1.94 -19.73 9.77
CA TRP A 29 1.73 -18.90 10.95
C TRP A 29 2.92 -17.99 11.27
N ILE A 30 4.15 -18.50 11.13
CA ILE A 30 5.37 -17.68 11.31
C ILE A 30 5.39 -16.55 10.27
N SER A 31 5.17 -16.88 8.99
CA SER A 31 5.15 -15.91 7.89
C SER A 31 4.06 -14.84 8.09
N ASP A 32 2.85 -15.24 8.45
CA ASP A 32 1.75 -14.31 8.75
C ASP A 32 2.11 -13.38 9.91
N ARG A 33 2.80 -13.90 10.93
CA ARG A 33 3.24 -13.09 12.07
C ARG A 33 4.29 -12.06 11.66
N GLU A 34 5.18 -12.38 10.74
CA GLU A 34 6.16 -11.42 10.22
C GLU A 34 5.47 -10.29 9.45
N VAL A 35 4.61 -10.64 8.50
CA VAL A 35 3.82 -9.67 7.70
C VAL A 35 2.98 -8.78 8.61
N ASN A 36 2.27 -9.35 9.59
CA ASN A 36 1.39 -8.58 10.48
C ASN A 36 2.15 -7.68 11.46
N ASN A 37 3.44 -7.93 11.71
CA ASN A 37 4.29 -7.07 12.53
C ASN A 37 5.16 -6.12 11.70
N ALA A 38 5.08 -6.17 10.37
CA ALA A 38 5.65 -5.15 9.50
C ALA A 38 5.08 -3.77 9.84
N LYS A 39 5.85 -2.74 9.54
CA LYS A 39 5.60 -1.36 9.95
C LYS A 39 5.39 -0.47 8.73
N THR A 40 4.55 0.54 8.87
CA THR A 40 4.31 1.58 7.86
C THR A 40 4.09 2.92 8.55
N GLN A 41 4.07 4.00 7.78
CA GLN A 41 3.87 5.36 8.29
C GLN A 41 2.40 5.76 8.14
N VAL A 42 1.76 6.10 9.25
CA VAL A 42 0.35 6.52 9.31
C VAL A 42 0.27 7.93 9.89
N LEU A 43 -0.51 8.80 9.27
CA LEU A 43 -0.75 10.15 9.77
C LEU A 43 -1.57 10.06 11.06
N ASP A 44 -1.02 10.57 12.16
CA ASP A 44 -1.77 10.79 13.39
C ASP A 44 -2.41 12.18 13.36
N ASN A 45 -3.74 12.22 13.36
CA ASN A 45 -4.51 13.46 13.36
C ASN A 45 -4.28 14.32 14.60
N SER A 46 -3.86 13.74 15.73
CA SER A 46 -3.67 14.45 16.98
C SER A 46 -2.35 15.22 17.00
N SER A 47 -1.25 14.56 16.60
CA SER A 47 0.06 15.20 16.48
C SER A 47 0.26 15.95 15.17
N GLY A 48 -0.51 15.61 14.13
CA GLY A 48 -0.29 16.09 12.77
C GLY A 48 0.98 15.53 12.14
N GLU A 49 1.57 14.46 12.69
CA GLU A 49 2.80 13.83 12.17
C GLU A 49 2.55 12.41 11.66
N PHE A 50 3.37 11.97 10.70
CA PHE A 50 3.41 10.57 10.32
C PHE A 50 4.16 9.76 11.37
N GLN A 51 3.48 8.77 11.94
CA GLN A 51 4.02 7.88 12.96
C GLN A 51 4.08 6.44 12.46
N GLU A 52 5.02 5.68 13.00
CA GLU A 52 5.17 4.28 12.66
C GLU A 52 4.07 3.45 13.32
N LYS A 53 3.36 2.65 12.52
CA LYS A 53 2.28 1.76 12.97
C LYS A 53 2.48 0.38 12.37
N ARG A 54 2.15 -0.68 13.14
CA ARG A 54 2.20 -2.05 12.61
C ARG A 54 1.00 -2.32 11.72
N TRP A 55 1.17 -3.21 10.75
CA TRP A 55 0.12 -3.53 9.77
C TRP A 55 -1.16 -4.02 10.43
N LYS A 56 -1.05 -4.92 11.41
CA LYS A 56 -2.20 -5.40 12.20
C LYS A 56 -2.99 -4.31 12.95
N ASP A 57 -2.37 -3.15 13.17
CA ASP A 57 -2.97 -2.06 13.94
C ASP A 57 -3.63 -1.00 13.03
N ILE A 58 -3.44 -1.07 11.70
CA ILE A 58 -4.06 -0.17 10.71
C ILE A 58 -5.58 -0.26 10.82
N LYS A 59 -6.26 0.88 10.60
CA LYS A 59 -7.71 1.03 10.62
C LYS A 59 -8.21 1.64 9.31
N LEU A 60 -9.49 1.41 9.01
CA LEU A 60 -10.15 2.00 7.85
C LEU A 60 -10.10 3.52 7.95
N GLY A 61 -9.79 4.19 6.84
CA GLY A 61 -9.62 5.64 6.80
C GLY A 61 -8.26 6.15 7.29
N ASP A 62 -7.36 5.27 7.78
CA ASP A 62 -5.98 5.68 8.09
C ASP A 62 -5.32 6.25 6.82
N ILE A 63 -4.68 7.42 6.94
CA ILE A 63 -3.88 8.02 5.87
C ILE A 63 -2.47 7.45 5.98
N ILE A 64 -2.08 6.67 4.98
CA ILE A 64 -0.85 5.88 4.99
C ILE A 64 0.11 6.46 3.95
N ARG A 65 1.37 6.64 4.34
CA ARG A 65 2.47 6.91 3.43
C ARG A 65 3.24 5.63 3.14
N VAL A 66 3.49 5.39 1.85
CA VAL A 66 4.33 4.29 1.38
C VAL A 66 5.49 4.86 0.58
N GLY A 67 6.71 4.47 0.92
CA GLY A 67 7.94 4.87 0.27
C GLY A 67 8.24 4.06 -0.99
N LYS A 68 9.22 4.52 -1.77
CA LYS A 68 9.73 3.78 -2.93
C LYS A 68 10.18 2.39 -2.52
N ASP A 69 9.84 1.39 -3.34
CA ASP A 69 10.21 -0.01 -3.19
C ASP A 69 9.62 -0.69 -1.94
N GLU A 70 8.71 -0.02 -1.24
CA GLU A 70 7.92 -0.59 -0.15
C GLU A 70 6.62 -1.22 -0.68
N THR A 71 6.11 -2.20 0.08
CA THR A 71 4.86 -2.89 -0.24
C THR A 71 3.66 -2.18 0.43
N PHE A 72 2.52 -2.20 -0.25
CA PHE A 72 1.28 -1.64 0.30
C PHE A 72 0.75 -2.55 1.43
N PRO A 73 0.49 -2.00 2.63
CA PRO A 73 0.11 -2.78 3.79
C PRO A 73 -1.33 -3.28 3.73
N CYS A 74 -2.18 -2.59 2.98
CA CYS A 74 -3.61 -2.84 2.83
C CYS A 74 -4.08 -2.23 1.50
N ASP A 75 -5.33 -2.48 1.10
CA ASP A 75 -5.88 -1.83 -0.09
C ASP A 75 -6.18 -0.37 0.22
N MET A 76 -5.67 0.53 -0.60
CA MET A 76 -5.74 1.96 -0.34
C MET A 76 -6.02 2.77 -1.60
N LEU A 77 -6.81 3.83 -1.43
CA LEU A 77 -7.11 4.79 -2.47
C LEU A 77 -6.01 5.85 -2.56
N CYS A 78 -5.37 6.00 -3.71
CA CYS A 78 -4.27 6.95 -3.92
C CYS A 78 -4.79 8.40 -3.94
N ILE A 79 -4.39 9.22 -2.97
CA ILE A 79 -4.84 10.62 -2.85
C ILE A 79 -3.77 11.65 -3.24
N THR A 80 -2.50 11.30 -3.12
CA THR A 80 -1.40 12.13 -3.61
C THR A 80 -0.14 11.28 -3.76
N SER A 81 0.79 11.73 -4.60
CA SER A 81 2.14 11.17 -4.61
C SER A 81 3.17 12.26 -4.89
N ARG A 82 4.41 11.87 -5.22
CA ARG A 82 5.38 12.81 -5.78
C ARG A 82 4.96 13.36 -7.15
N LYS A 83 4.37 12.52 -8.01
CA LYS A 83 3.92 12.84 -9.37
C LYS A 83 2.41 12.55 -9.50
N GLU A 84 1.76 12.93 -10.59
CA GLU A 84 0.33 12.61 -10.81
C GLU A 84 0.08 11.12 -11.08
N LYS A 85 1.07 10.45 -11.67
CA LYS A 85 1.05 9.02 -11.97
C LYS A 85 2.15 8.31 -11.20
N ILE A 86 1.84 7.12 -10.71
CA ILE A 86 2.78 6.23 -10.03
C ILE A 86 2.83 4.90 -10.75
N ASN A 87 3.88 4.13 -10.51
CA ASN A 87 4.02 2.80 -11.09
C ASN A 87 3.98 1.77 -9.96
N VAL A 88 3.25 0.69 -10.19
CA VAL A 88 3.04 -0.38 -9.23
C VAL A 88 3.50 -1.69 -9.83
N ASP A 89 4.29 -2.43 -9.07
CA ASP A 89 4.70 -3.80 -9.37
C ASP A 89 3.66 -4.77 -8.80
N THR A 90 2.97 -5.48 -9.69
CA THR A 90 1.88 -6.40 -9.36
C THR A 90 2.27 -7.87 -9.46
N MET A 91 3.56 -8.19 -9.59
CA MET A 91 4.02 -9.57 -9.80
C MET A 91 3.54 -10.54 -8.70
N ASN A 92 3.32 -10.06 -7.47
CA ASN A 92 2.77 -10.86 -6.38
C ASN A 92 1.26 -11.18 -6.49
N LEU A 93 0.52 -10.47 -7.34
CA LEU A 93 -0.93 -10.66 -7.52
C LEU A 93 -1.24 -11.45 -8.81
N ASP A 94 -0.71 -10.99 -9.95
CA ASP A 94 -1.06 -11.52 -11.27
C ASP A 94 0.13 -12.18 -11.99
N GLY A 95 1.34 -12.12 -11.43
CA GLY A 95 2.55 -12.65 -12.05
C GLY A 95 3.05 -11.84 -13.24
N GLU A 96 2.49 -10.65 -13.50
CA GLU A 96 2.97 -9.77 -14.56
C GLU A 96 4.30 -9.11 -14.16
N THR A 97 5.25 -9.05 -15.09
CA THR A 97 6.57 -8.42 -14.89
C THR A 97 6.58 -6.94 -15.21
N MET A 98 5.54 -6.45 -15.90
CA MET A 98 5.44 -5.06 -16.31
C MET A 98 4.83 -4.22 -15.19
N LEU A 99 5.39 -3.03 -14.98
CA LEU A 99 4.82 -2.09 -14.03
C LEU A 99 3.48 -1.57 -14.53
N LYS A 100 2.45 -1.61 -13.67
CA LYS A 100 1.13 -1.04 -13.95
C LYS A 100 1.10 0.44 -13.53
N PRO A 101 0.76 1.37 -14.44
CA PRO A 101 0.56 2.76 -14.06
C PRO A 101 -0.71 2.90 -13.23
N LYS A 102 -0.65 3.70 -12.16
CA LYS A 102 -1.79 4.11 -11.32
C LYS A 102 -1.87 5.62 -11.25
N LYS A 103 -3.06 6.15 -10.97
CA LYS A 103 -3.35 7.59 -10.90
C LYS A 103 -3.75 8.01 -9.50
N ILE A 104 -3.74 9.32 -9.27
CA ILE A 104 -4.39 9.92 -8.11
C ILE A 104 -5.90 9.97 -8.36
N VAL A 105 -6.69 9.77 -7.31
CA VAL A 105 -8.16 9.75 -7.40
C VAL A 105 -8.74 11.05 -7.94
N ASP A 106 -8.17 12.20 -7.59
CA ASP A 106 -8.66 13.51 -8.00
C ASP A 106 -7.54 14.55 -8.06
N ASP A 107 -7.50 15.30 -9.17
CA ASP A 107 -6.48 16.32 -9.41
C ASP A 107 -6.61 17.52 -8.47
N LYS A 108 -7.82 17.86 -8.00
CA LYS A 108 -8.00 18.97 -7.06
C LYS A 108 -7.51 18.58 -5.67
N ILE A 109 -7.74 17.35 -5.21
CA ILE A 109 -7.12 16.84 -3.97
C ILE A 109 -5.60 16.95 -4.08
N PHE A 110 -5.02 16.49 -5.18
CA PHE A 110 -3.58 16.60 -5.43
C PHE A 110 -3.08 18.06 -5.36
N GLN A 111 -3.73 18.97 -6.09
CA GLN A 111 -3.40 20.39 -6.12
C GLN A 111 -3.55 21.04 -4.75
N TYR A 112 -4.62 20.74 -4.01
CA TYR A 112 -4.83 21.24 -2.66
C TYR A 112 -3.67 20.86 -1.75
N ILE A 113 -3.28 19.58 -1.74
CA ILE A 113 -2.19 19.07 -0.90
C ILE A 113 -0.85 19.70 -1.30
N LYS A 114 -0.50 19.69 -2.59
CA LYS A 114 0.77 20.24 -3.08
C LYS A 114 0.86 21.76 -2.98
N GLY A 115 -0.28 22.45 -3.02
CA GLY A 115 -0.37 23.89 -3.18
C GLY A 115 0.02 24.33 -4.59
N ASP A 116 -0.27 25.59 -4.91
CA ASP A 116 0.00 26.23 -6.21
C ASP A 116 1.50 26.39 -6.55
N ASN A 117 2.37 25.82 -5.71
CA ASN A 117 3.80 25.76 -5.96
C ASN A 117 4.04 24.68 -7.01
N ASN A 118 3.95 25.09 -8.27
CA ASN A 118 4.73 24.54 -9.37
C ASN A 118 6.23 24.70 -9.05
N GLU A 119 6.72 24.01 -8.01
CA GLU A 119 8.14 23.69 -7.94
C GLU A 119 8.35 22.57 -8.96
N SER A 120 8.84 23.02 -10.11
CA SER A 120 9.37 22.24 -11.22
C SER A 120 10.35 21.16 -10.73
N GLU A 121 9.82 20.03 -10.29
CA GLU A 121 10.55 18.75 -10.27
C GLU A 121 10.21 17.92 -11.50
N SER A 122 9.96 18.66 -12.57
CA SER A 122 10.15 18.34 -14.00
C SER A 122 11.30 17.42 -14.33
N ASN A 123 12.44 17.70 -13.69
CA ASN A 123 13.76 17.47 -14.29
C ASN A 123 14.77 16.78 -13.36
N ALA A 124 14.35 16.14 -12.27
CA ALA A 124 15.17 15.07 -11.70
C ALA A 124 14.84 13.79 -12.49
N GLY A 125 15.46 13.68 -13.68
CA GLY A 125 15.47 12.44 -14.43
C GLY A 125 15.91 11.31 -13.50
N ASP A 126 15.19 10.18 -13.59
CA ASP A 126 15.55 8.96 -12.87
C ASP A 126 17.03 8.65 -13.17
N ILE A 127 17.92 8.93 -12.21
CA ILE A 127 19.33 8.60 -12.34
C ILE A 127 19.40 7.09 -12.46
N LYS A 128 19.81 6.61 -13.63
CA LYS A 128 20.30 5.24 -13.84
C LYS A 128 21.56 5.10 -13.00
N GLU A 129 21.44 4.52 -11.80
CA GLU A 129 22.62 3.99 -11.12
C GLU A 129 22.95 2.63 -11.72
N SER A 130 23.96 2.64 -12.59
CA SER A 130 24.65 1.44 -13.06
C SER A 130 25.45 0.82 -11.92
N HIS A 131 25.32 -0.48 -11.74
CA HIS A 131 26.13 -1.30 -10.84
C HIS A 131 27.64 -1.07 -10.99
N SER A 132 28.31 -0.88 -9.86
CA SER A 132 29.67 -1.36 -9.63
C SER A 132 29.78 -1.80 -8.16
N GLU A 133 30.03 -3.09 -7.96
CA GLU A 133 30.34 -3.70 -6.66
C GLU A 133 31.68 -3.15 -6.14
N ASN A 134 31.74 -2.73 -4.87
CA ASN A 134 32.55 -3.40 -3.83
C ASN A 134 32.65 -2.62 -2.50
N GLU A 135 32.86 -3.42 -1.45
CA GLU A 135 33.43 -3.12 -0.12
C GLU A 135 32.51 -2.68 1.04
N ILE A 136 32.04 -3.73 1.73
CA ILE A 136 31.97 -3.93 3.20
C ILE A 136 32.29 -2.69 4.04
N ASN A 137 31.27 -2.15 4.72
CA ASN A 137 31.40 -1.57 6.07
C ASN A 137 30.04 -1.56 6.78
N ASN A 138 30.09 -1.76 8.10
CA ASN A 138 28.97 -1.86 9.02
C ASN A 138 27.90 -0.76 8.80
N GLU A 139 26.69 -1.15 8.40
CA GLU A 139 25.53 -0.26 8.42
C GLU A 139 24.70 -0.51 9.68
N GLU A 140 24.91 0.34 10.68
CA GLU A 140 23.79 0.76 11.52
C GLU A 140 22.68 1.25 10.58
N LYS A 141 21.49 0.65 10.69
CA LYS A 141 20.31 1.02 9.91
C LYS A 141 20.16 2.54 9.96
N PRO A 142 20.27 3.26 8.82
CA PRO A 142 20.25 4.72 8.85
C PRO A 142 18.90 5.14 9.40
N GLU A 143 18.91 5.86 10.52
CA GLU A 143 17.72 6.53 11.03
C GLU A 143 17.11 7.30 9.86
N LEU A 144 15.90 6.88 9.48
CA LEU A 144 15.13 7.43 8.39
C LEU A 144 15.02 8.93 8.62
N LYS A 145 15.89 9.72 7.99
CA LYS A 145 15.88 11.18 8.06
C LYS A 145 14.43 11.59 7.84
N LYS A 146 13.78 12.12 8.88
CA LYS A 146 12.43 12.70 8.81
C LYS A 146 12.47 13.67 7.62
N SER A 147 11.99 13.23 6.46
CA SER A 147 12.01 14.07 5.27
C SER A 147 11.03 15.20 5.55
N THR A 148 11.55 16.36 5.90
CA THR A 148 10.83 17.62 6.18
C THR A 148 9.76 17.92 5.12
N ASP A 149 9.97 17.44 3.90
CA ASP A 149 9.09 17.62 2.74
C ASP A 149 7.74 16.93 2.87
N ILE A 150 7.65 15.81 3.59
CA ILE A 150 6.40 15.06 3.75
C ILE A 150 5.60 15.56 4.94
N GLN A 151 6.28 16.00 6.00
CA GLN A 151 5.66 16.67 7.14
C GLN A 151 4.95 17.97 6.69
N LYS A 152 5.45 18.63 5.63
CA LYS A 152 4.81 19.76 4.96
C LYS A 152 3.35 19.50 4.57
N TYR A 153 3.02 18.28 4.15
CA TYR A 153 1.68 17.93 3.66
C TYR A 153 0.75 17.42 4.75
N ALA A 154 1.29 16.98 5.87
CA ALA A 154 0.54 16.37 6.97
C ALA A 154 -0.60 17.28 7.48
N ASN A 155 -0.35 18.58 7.61
CA ASN A 155 -1.36 19.56 8.03
C ASN A 155 -2.52 19.72 7.04
N LYS A 156 -2.28 19.59 5.74
CA LYS A 156 -3.34 19.67 4.73
C LYS A 156 -4.12 18.37 4.64
N LEU A 157 -3.42 17.25 4.77
CA LEU A 157 -4.02 15.92 4.82
C LEU A 157 -4.96 15.77 6.02
N SER A 158 -4.58 16.27 7.20
CA SER A 158 -5.42 16.23 8.40
C SER A 158 -6.65 17.13 8.33
N GLN A 159 -6.68 18.09 7.39
CA GLN A 159 -7.84 18.94 7.12
C GLN A 159 -8.85 18.29 6.18
N LEU A 160 -8.46 17.26 5.42
CA LEU A 160 -9.39 16.53 4.56
C LEU A 160 -10.36 15.73 5.43
N LYS A 161 -11.62 16.16 5.43
CA LYS A 161 -12.72 15.49 6.13
C LYS A 161 -13.73 15.01 5.11
N GLY A 162 -14.19 13.78 5.27
CA GLY A 162 -15.08 13.17 4.30
C GLY A 162 -15.38 11.72 4.61
N ARG A 163 -15.97 11.04 3.63
CA ARG A 163 -16.20 9.60 3.64
C ARG A 163 -15.97 9.04 2.23
N ILE A 164 -15.63 7.75 2.18
CA ILE A 164 -15.52 6.98 0.95
C ILE A 164 -16.61 5.92 1.01
N GLU A 165 -17.42 5.83 -0.05
CA GLU A 165 -18.36 4.74 -0.25
C GLU A 165 -17.86 3.92 -1.43
N CYS A 166 -17.74 2.60 -1.28
CA CYS A 166 -17.24 1.72 -2.33
C CYS A 166 -17.91 0.35 -2.29
N ASN A 167 -17.66 -0.46 -3.31
CA ASN A 167 -18.06 -1.87 -3.32
C ASN A 167 -17.41 -2.64 -2.15
N SER A 168 -18.10 -3.70 -1.70
CA SER A 168 -17.55 -4.61 -0.69
C SER A 168 -16.35 -5.40 -1.25
N PRO A 169 -15.41 -5.84 -0.38
CA PRO A 169 -14.30 -6.70 -0.79
C PRO A 169 -14.81 -7.91 -1.57
N ASN A 170 -14.16 -8.20 -2.69
CA ASN A 170 -14.49 -9.32 -3.57
C ASN A 170 -13.21 -9.83 -4.26
N GLU A 171 -13.33 -10.91 -5.03
CA GLU A 171 -12.19 -11.56 -5.70
C GLU A 171 -11.79 -10.92 -7.03
N ASP A 172 -12.56 -9.94 -7.52
CA ASP A 172 -12.26 -9.20 -8.75
C ASP A 172 -11.22 -8.10 -8.47
N ILE A 173 -9.99 -8.38 -8.88
CA ILE A 173 -8.85 -7.47 -8.75
C ILE A 173 -8.77 -6.44 -9.89
N GLU A 174 -9.63 -6.54 -10.90
CA GLU A 174 -9.66 -5.65 -12.07
C GLU A 174 -10.76 -4.60 -11.97
N HIS A 175 -11.71 -4.77 -11.05
CA HIS A 175 -12.83 -3.86 -10.88
C HIS A 175 -12.97 -3.37 -9.44
N TRP A 176 -12.90 -2.05 -9.29
CA TRP A 176 -13.23 -1.36 -8.05
C TRP A 176 -13.91 -0.05 -8.39
N ASP A 177 -14.99 0.26 -7.69
CA ASP A 177 -15.73 1.51 -7.82
C ASP A 177 -15.89 2.14 -6.44
N GLY A 178 -15.50 3.40 -6.32
CA GLY A 178 -15.72 4.17 -5.10
C GLY A 178 -16.01 5.63 -5.38
N THR A 179 -16.75 6.24 -4.46
CA THR A 179 -17.09 7.66 -4.48
C THR A 179 -16.54 8.33 -3.23
N VAL A 180 -15.78 9.40 -3.43
CA VAL A 180 -15.20 10.20 -2.35
C VAL A 180 -16.06 11.43 -2.11
N PHE A 181 -16.58 11.56 -0.89
CA PHE A 181 -17.35 12.72 -0.45
C PHE A 181 -16.53 13.54 0.52
N LEU A 182 -16.04 14.69 0.08
CA LEU A 182 -15.34 15.64 0.96
C LEU A 182 -16.27 16.73 1.48
N ASN A 183 -16.14 17.03 2.76
CA ASN A 183 -16.84 18.10 3.48
C ASN A 183 -15.98 19.36 3.47
N ASP A 184 -16.58 20.52 3.16
CA ASP A 184 -15.92 21.84 3.20
C ASP A 184 -14.59 21.90 2.42
N PHE A 185 -14.48 21.15 1.31
CA PHE A 185 -13.24 21.08 0.53
C PHE A 185 -13.00 22.41 -0.22
N PRO A 186 -11.88 23.11 0.02
CA PRO A 186 -11.69 24.49 -0.49
C PRO A 186 -11.66 24.63 -2.01
N LEU A 187 -11.30 23.57 -2.74
CA LEU A 187 -11.27 23.58 -4.20
C LEU A 187 -12.55 23.00 -4.84
N ARG A 188 -13.56 22.61 -4.03
CA ARG A 188 -14.85 22.14 -4.53
C ARG A 188 -15.75 23.31 -4.90
N LYS A 189 -16.31 23.27 -6.10
CA LYS A 189 -17.35 24.17 -6.62
C LYS A 189 -18.72 23.48 -6.58
N GLU A 190 -19.78 24.27 -6.59
CA GLU A 190 -21.17 23.76 -6.51
C GLU A 190 -21.54 22.85 -7.69
N ASP A 191 -21.02 23.15 -8.88
CA ASP A 191 -21.24 22.34 -10.11
C ASP A 191 -20.22 21.20 -10.29
N ASP A 192 -19.33 20.97 -9.32
CA ASP A 192 -18.34 19.91 -9.46
C ASP A 192 -18.98 18.53 -9.39
N LYS A 193 -18.61 17.67 -10.34
CA LYS A 193 -18.95 16.25 -10.31
C LYS A 193 -18.38 15.58 -9.07
N ASP A 194 -19.04 14.50 -8.65
CA ASP A 194 -18.53 13.65 -7.59
C ASP A 194 -17.15 13.09 -7.94
N ILE A 195 -16.31 12.91 -6.92
CA ILE A 195 -14.98 12.34 -7.08
C ILE A 195 -15.14 10.83 -7.15
N LEU A 196 -14.88 10.28 -8.33
CA LEU A 196 -14.99 8.85 -8.60
C LEU A 196 -13.60 8.24 -8.63
N GLY A 197 -13.40 7.23 -7.79
CA GLY A 197 -12.24 6.36 -7.85
C GLY A 197 -12.59 5.07 -8.56
N ASP A 198 -11.62 4.56 -9.29
CA ASP A 198 -11.65 3.29 -10.01
C ASP A 198 -10.42 2.44 -9.66
N ILE A 199 -10.29 1.27 -10.29
CA ILE A 199 -9.15 0.39 -10.09
C ILE A 199 -7.80 1.06 -10.37
N ASP A 200 -7.74 2.05 -11.26
CA ASP A 200 -6.50 2.77 -11.59
C ASP A 200 -6.06 3.72 -10.46
N SER A 201 -6.98 4.09 -9.57
CA SER A 201 -6.68 4.85 -8.35
C SER A 201 -6.45 3.98 -7.11
N MET A 202 -6.73 2.68 -7.18
CA MET A 202 -6.52 1.72 -6.10
C MET A 202 -5.10 1.14 -6.10
N LEU A 203 -4.55 1.01 -4.89
CA LEU A 203 -3.26 0.37 -4.61
C LEU A 203 -3.54 -0.85 -3.75
N LEU A 204 -3.35 -2.04 -4.35
CA LEU A 204 -3.69 -3.30 -3.73
C LEU A 204 -2.59 -3.78 -2.79
N ARG A 205 -3.00 -4.41 -1.69
CA ARG A 205 -2.09 -5.00 -0.70
C ARG A 205 -1.11 -5.98 -1.38
N GLY A 206 0.15 -5.96 -0.96
CA GLY A 206 1.16 -6.89 -1.44
C GLY A 206 1.81 -6.51 -2.77
N CYS A 207 1.29 -5.51 -3.50
CA CYS A 207 2.02 -4.85 -4.57
C CYS A 207 3.11 -3.92 -4.02
N TYR A 208 4.05 -3.49 -4.87
CA TYR A 208 5.12 -2.57 -4.50
C TYR A 208 5.06 -1.25 -5.26
N LEU A 209 5.39 -0.15 -4.58
CA LEU A 209 5.58 1.14 -5.23
C LEU A 209 6.92 1.16 -5.98
N ARG A 210 6.91 1.50 -7.27
CA ARG A 210 8.12 1.62 -8.10
C ARG A 210 8.25 3.00 -8.74
N ASN A 211 9.49 3.40 -9.01
CA ASN A 211 9.84 4.61 -9.76
C ASN A 211 9.20 5.93 -9.23
N THR A 212 8.74 5.93 -7.98
CA THR A 212 8.13 7.08 -7.31
C THR A 212 8.64 7.09 -5.88
N THR A 213 9.13 8.25 -5.40
CA THR A 213 9.77 8.35 -4.08
C THR A 213 8.82 8.05 -2.92
N TYR A 214 7.55 8.42 -3.06
CA TYR A 214 6.48 8.05 -2.14
C TYR A 214 5.10 8.24 -2.79
N CYS A 215 4.11 7.56 -2.22
CA CYS A 215 2.70 7.88 -2.39
C CYS A 215 2.01 7.93 -1.03
N ILE A 216 0.83 8.54 -1.00
CA ILE A 216 -0.04 8.62 0.16
C ILE A 216 -1.44 8.21 -0.28
N GLY A 217 -2.05 7.32 0.49
CA GLY A 217 -3.40 6.84 0.24
C GLY A 217 -4.19 6.68 1.53
N ILE A 218 -5.48 6.46 1.37
CA ILE A 218 -6.42 6.21 2.46
C ILE A 218 -6.73 4.72 2.48
N ALA A 219 -6.63 4.07 3.64
CA ALA A 219 -6.97 2.67 3.81
C ALA A 219 -8.47 2.42 3.54
N VAL A 220 -8.77 1.55 2.57
CA VAL A 220 -10.13 1.20 2.13
C VAL A 220 -10.50 -0.23 2.53
N HIS A 221 -9.59 -1.19 2.39
CA HIS A 221 -9.78 -2.56 2.88
C HIS A 221 -8.53 -3.05 3.60
N LEU A 222 -8.68 -3.72 4.73
CA LEU A 222 -7.55 -4.07 5.63
C LEU A 222 -7.03 -5.50 5.46
N GLY A 223 -7.79 -6.37 4.80
CA GLY A 223 -7.47 -7.80 4.68
C GLY A 223 -7.58 -8.59 5.99
#